data_AF-A0A0Q5MRY5-F1
#
_entry.id   AF-A0A0Q5MRY5-F1
#
_cell.length_a   1.000
_cell.length_b   1.000
_cell.length_c   1.000
_cell.angle_alpha   90.00
_cell.angle_beta   90.00
_cell.angle_gamma   90.00
#
_symmetry.space_group_name_H-M   'P 1'
#
loop_
_entity.id
_entity.type
_entity.pdbx_description
1 polymer ?
#
loop_
_entity_poly.entity_id
_entity_poly.type
_entity_poly.pdbx_seq_one_letter_code
_entity_poly.pdbx_strand_id
1 'polypeptide(L)' 'MDPAFQDDYRTHRPMVERSIAWLTRGYRRVPHRGIKRDNAWLKLRTTGLILRRMLALGLTTKKGPWALG' A
#
# COMPACT_ATOMS: atom_id res chain seq x y z
N MET A 1 -4.31 -0.07 -19.73
CA MET A 1 -4.35 0.92 -18.64
C MET A 1 -5.70 1.58 -18.74
N ASP A 2 -6.48 1.58 -17.65
CA ASP A 2 -7.87 2.01 -17.67
C ASP A 2 -7.98 3.52 -18.01
N PRO A 3 -8.82 3.94 -18.98
CA PRO A 3 -8.94 5.34 -19.38
C PRO A 3 -9.46 6.26 -18.28
N ALA A 4 -10.41 5.79 -17.46
CA ALA A 4 -10.98 6.57 -16.37
C ALA A 4 -9.94 6.80 -15.26
N PHE A 5 -9.09 5.81 -14.98
CA PHE A 5 -7.95 5.98 -14.09
C PHE A 5 -6.98 7.07 -14.55
N GLN A 6 -6.72 7.18 -15.86
CA GLN A 6 -5.81 8.22 -16.34
C GLN A 6 -6.39 9.63 -16.21
N ASP A 7 -7.70 9.78 -16.42
CA ASP A 7 -8.39 11.06 -16.32
C ASP A 7 -8.44 11.56 -14.87
N ASP A 8 -8.79 10.67 -13.95
CA ASP A 8 -8.78 10.92 -12.50
C ASP A 8 -7.37 11.26 -12.00
N TYR A 9 -6.36 10.50 -12.45
CA TYR A 9 -4.97 10.76 -12.11
C TYR A 9 -4.49 12.13 -12.62
N ARG A 10 -4.88 12.54 -13.83
CA ARG A 10 -4.51 13.86 -14.37
C ARG A 10 -5.17 14.99 -13.58
N THR A 11 -6.43 14.82 -13.19
CA THR A 11 -7.19 15.78 -12.38
C THR A 11 -6.54 16.03 -11.02
N HIS A 12 -6.07 14.96 -10.37
CA HIS A 12 -5.48 15.04 -9.02
C HIS A 12 -3.94 15.01 -8.98
N ARG A 13 -3.30 15.08 -10.15
CA ARG A 13 -1.84 14.92 -10.34
C ARG A 13 -0.98 15.72 -9.36
N PRO A 14 -1.23 17.03 -9.12
CA PRO A 14 -0.34 17.84 -8.27
C PRO A 14 -0.27 17.34 -6.82
N MET A 15 -1.39 16.88 -6.26
CA MET A 15 -1.44 16.40 -4.88
C MET A 15 -0.86 15.00 -4.76
N VAL A 16 -1.15 14.13 -5.75
CA VAL A 16 -0.63 12.76 -5.80
C VAL A 16 0.89 12.75 -5.93
N GLU A 17 1.46 13.52 -6.87
CA GLU A 17 2.91 13.60 -7.05
C GLU A 17 3.62 14.19 -5.84
N ARG A 18 3.02 15.17 -5.16
CA ARG A 18 3.56 15.74 -3.92
C ARG A 18 3.63 14.67 -2.82
N SER A 19 2.56 13.91 -2.61
CA SER A 19 2.53 12.84 -1.62
C SER A 19 3.55 11.73 -1.93
N ILE A 20 3.70 11.35 -3.21
CA ILE A 20 4.73 10.41 -3.65
C ILE A 20 6.13 10.99 -3.40
N ALA A 21 6.36 12.25 -3.72
CA ALA A 21 7.63 12.92 -3.50
C ALA A 21 8.00 12.95 -2.00
N TRP A 22 7.04 13.24 -1.11
CA TRP A 22 7.26 13.19 0.34
C TRP A 22 7.60 11.78 0.83
N LEU A 23 6.87 10.76 0.36
CA LEU A 23 7.11 9.37 0.74
C LEU A 23 8.50 8.89 0.29
N THR A 24 8.94 9.31 -0.89
CA THR A 24 10.22 8.89 -1.50
C THR A 24 11.41 9.72 -1.01
N ARG A 25 11.20 10.95 -0.51
CA ARG A 25 12.25 11.87 -0.06
C ARG A 25 13.15 11.32 1.04
N GLY A 26 12.66 10.40 1.88
CA GLY A 26 13.43 9.74 2.94
C GLY A 26 13.87 8.30 2.64
N TYR A 27 13.22 7.63 1.69
CA TYR A 27 13.47 6.23 1.34
C TYR A 27 14.23 6.14 0.01
N ARG A 28 15.52 6.46 0.05
CA ARG A 28 16.34 6.69 -1.16
C ARG A 28 16.72 5.41 -1.94
N ARG A 29 16.46 4.21 -1.42
CA ARG A 29 16.85 2.95 -2.08
C ARG A 29 15.80 1.87 -1.92
N VAL A 30 15.17 1.54 -3.04
CA VAL A 30 14.38 0.32 -3.19
C VAL A 30 15.34 -0.88 -3.15
N PRO A 31 15.15 -1.86 -2.25
CA PRO A 31 16.02 -3.03 -2.14
C PRO A 31 16.09 -3.87 -3.42
N HIS A 32 15.08 -3.78 -4.27
CA HIS A 32 14.92 -4.59 -5.46
C HIS A 32 14.93 -3.74 -6.74
N ARG A 33 15.82 -4.08 -7.67
CA ARG A 33 15.78 -3.53 -9.04
C ARG A 33 14.77 -4.32 -9.86
N GLY A 34 13.72 -3.64 -10.33
CA GLY A 34 12.69 -4.17 -11.24
C GLY A 34 11.27 -4.19 -10.66
N ILE A 35 10.28 -3.85 -11.50
CA ILE A 35 8.88 -3.60 -11.12
C ILE A 35 8.24 -4.82 -10.44
N LYS A 36 8.45 -6.04 -10.97
CA LYS A 36 7.81 -7.25 -10.43
C LYS A 36 8.27 -7.59 -9.01
N ARG A 37 9.58 -7.50 -8.76
CA ARG A 37 10.19 -7.84 -7.47
C ARG A 37 9.90 -6.77 -6.41
N ASP A 38 9.92 -5.51 -6.81
CA ASP A 38 9.52 -4.40 -5.95
C ASP A 38 8.04 -4.47 -5.56
N ASN A 39 7.14 -4.71 -6.52
CA ASN A 39 5.72 -4.86 -6.25
C ASN A 39 5.44 -6.05 -5.30
N ALA A 40 6.12 -7.17 -5.48
CA ALA A 40 5.99 -8.31 -4.55
C ALA A 40 6.45 -7.94 -3.12
N TRP A 41 7.58 -7.25 -2.99
CA TRP A 41 8.09 -6.79 -1.69
C TRP A 41 7.16 -5.76 -1.03
N LEU A 42 6.62 -4.81 -1.79
CA LEU A 42 5.66 -3.83 -1.31
C LEU A 42 4.39 -4.53 -0.81
N LYS A 43 3.84 -5.46 -1.59
CA LYS A 43 2.66 -6.25 -1.20
C LYS A 43 2.88 -7.00 0.11
N LEU A 44 4.03 -7.67 0.26
CA LEU A 44 4.38 -8.38 1.49
C LEU A 44 4.44 -7.44 2.70
N ARG A 45 5.06 -6.26 2.55
CA ARG A 45 5.09 -5.25 3.63
C ARG A 45 3.71 -4.71 3.98
N THR A 46 2.90 -4.38 2.97
CA THR A 46 1.56 -3.84 3.18
C THR A 46 0.66 -4.86 3.86
N THR A 47 0.68 -6.13 3.44
CA THR A 47 -0.08 -7.20 4.11
C THR A 47 0.34 -7.38 5.56
N GLY A 48 1.65 -7.35 5.86
CA GLY A 48 2.14 -7.43 7.23
C GLY A 48 1.66 -6.24 8.09
N LEU A 49 1.66 -5.03 7.53
CA LEU A 49 1.17 -3.83 8.22
C LEU A 49 -0.35 -3.89 8.46
N ILE A 50 -1.11 -4.32 7.45
CA ILE A 50 -2.56 -4.49 7.57
C ILE A 50 -2.86 -5.56 8.63
N LEU A 51 -2.17 -6.70 8.62
CA LEU A 51 -2.35 -7.74 9.65
C LEU A 51 -2.05 -7.20 11.04
N ARG A 52 -0.96 -6.44 11.21
CA ARG A 52 -0.65 -5.77 12.49
C ARG A 52 -1.75 -4.79 12.90
N ARG A 53 -2.30 -4.03 11.96
CA ARG A 53 -3.42 -3.11 12.21
C ARG A 53 -4.68 -3.87 12.60
N MET A 54 -5.00 -4.97 11.91
CA MET A 54 -6.14 -5.82 12.23
C MET A 54 -6.00 -6.42 13.63
N LEU A 55 -4.83 -6.95 13.98
CA LEU A 55 -4.54 -7.41 15.34
C LEU A 55 -4.76 -6.32 16.39
N ALA A 56 -4.27 -5.09 16.13
CA ALA A 56 -4.48 -3.95 17.01
C ALA A 56 -5.95 -3.50 17.10
N LEU A 57 -6.74 -3.73 16.05
CA LEU A 57 -8.19 -3.47 16.01
C LEU A 57 -9.01 -4.62 16.61
N GLY A 58 -8.38 -5.58 17.29
CA GLY A 58 -9.10 -6.67 17.91
C GLY A 58 -9.53 -7.74 16.91
N LEU A 59 -8.68 -8.08 15.94
CA LEU A 59 -8.86 -9.30 15.15
C LEU A 59 -8.99 -10.50 16.10
N THR A 60 -10.21 -11.00 16.25
CA THR A 60 -10.50 -12.14 17.13
C THR A 60 -10.87 -13.36 16.28
N THR A 61 -10.28 -14.50 16.62
CA THR A 61 -10.66 -15.80 16.08
C THR A 61 -11.48 -16.55 17.12
N LYS A 62 -12.75 -16.16 17.29
CA LYS A 62 -13.70 -16.95 18.10
C LYS A 62 -14.47 -17.89 17.19
N LYS A 63 -14.02 -19.16 17.14
CA LYS A 63 -14.77 -20.31 16.61
C LYS A 63 -15.40 -20.10 15.21
N GLY A 64 -14.66 -19.52 14.26
CA GLY A 64 -15.16 -19.24 12.91
C GLY A 64 -14.20 -18.34 12.10
N PRO A 65 -14.57 -17.91 10.87
CA PRO A 65 -13.74 -17.03 10.04
C PRO A 65 -13.41 -15.72 10.76
N TRP A 66 -12.26 -15.14 10.41
CA TRP A 66 -11.67 -13.96 11.04
C TRP A 66 -12.66 -12.79 11.13
N ALA A 67 -12.91 -12.30 12.34
CA ALA A 67 -13.79 -11.16 12.61
C ALA A 67 -13.02 -10.02 13.29
N LEU A 68 -13.32 -8.78 12.90
CA LEU A 68 -12.89 -7.57 13.61
C LEU A 68 -13.89 -7.29 14.74
N GLY A 69 -13.40 -7.10 15.95
CA GLY A 69 -14.20 -6.88 17.16
C GLY A 69 -14.60 -5.44 17.42
#